data_AF-A0A7C4K7J4-F1
#
_entry.id   AF-A0A7C4K7J4-F1
#
_cell.length_a   1.000
_cell.length_b   1.000
_cell.length_c   1.000
_cell.angle_alpha   90.00
_cell.angle_beta   90.00
_cell.angle_gamma   90.00
#
_symmetry.space_group_name_H-M   'P 1'
#
loop_
_entity.id
_entity.type
_entity.pdbx_description
1 polymer ?
#
loop_
_entity_poly.entity_id
_entity_poly.type
_entity_poly.pdbx_seq_one_letter_code
_entity_poly.pdbx_strand_id
1 'polypeptide(L)'
;MNDKFRRILGALLGAGMGLAYALVALNINSIALPGIPLYQPPPGKLANFLATIVLGGLLGLIAAWPEDAIPGVLSSALAGILVTSLFNIFLAEGQSGKVAGALIVLFLTFLPRAVLFLPMAIITRWALSYWANVLRDVNFSIKKLALSLAGILALSGLIGVFSLYPAPARQALQTTNALVRQGIQAATPESLPQELKPLYGFPAAAGGAYTLRLSDDPDSLPITRPIAAYTETEYAVLVLFENGYRFACVFSPTDLRAYCGNY
;
A
#
# COMPACT_ATOMS: atom_id res chain seq x y z
N MET A 1 34.57 -14.12 3.81
CA MET A 1 33.27 -14.16 4.48
C MET A 1 32.68 -15.45 3.99
N ASN A 2 32.30 -16.35 4.88
CA ASN A 2 31.67 -17.61 4.49
C ASN A 2 30.41 -17.30 3.68
N ASP A 3 30.18 -17.98 2.55
CA ASP A 3 29.01 -17.77 1.70
C ASP A 3 27.71 -17.97 2.46
N LYS A 4 27.67 -18.90 3.42
CA LYS A 4 26.53 -19.09 4.32
C LYS A 4 26.23 -17.83 5.12
N PHE A 5 27.27 -17.19 5.65
CA PHE A 5 27.12 -15.96 6.43
C PHE A 5 26.64 -14.79 5.55
N ARG A 6 27.16 -14.65 4.31
CA ARG A 6 26.70 -13.63 3.35
C ARG A 6 25.21 -13.75 3.06
N ARG A 7 24.75 -14.97 2.79
CA ARG A 7 23.35 -15.27 2.47
C ARG A 7 22.41 -15.00 3.64
N ILE A 8 22.79 -15.45 4.85
CA ILE A 8 22.01 -15.19 6.08
C ILE A 8 21.94 -13.68 6.34
N LEU A 9 23.06 -12.96 6.22
CA LEU A 9 23.11 -11.52 6.45
C LEU A 9 22.25 -10.76 5.43
N GLY A 10 22.28 -11.18 4.16
CA GLY A 10 21.40 -10.65 3.12
C GLY A 10 19.92 -10.86 3.44
N ALA A 11 19.55 -12.07 3.87
CA ALA A 11 18.18 -12.38 4.27
C ALA A 11 17.72 -11.53 5.47
N LEU A 12 18.57 -11.39 6.49
CA LEU A 12 18.24 -10.59 7.68
C LEU A 12 18.14 -9.10 7.36
N LEU A 13 19.05 -8.57 6.53
CA LEU A 13 18.99 -7.17 6.08
C LEU A 13 17.71 -6.91 5.28
N GLY A 14 17.41 -7.77 4.30
CA GLY A 14 16.19 -7.66 3.51
C GLY A 14 14.92 -7.75 4.37
N ALA A 15 14.89 -8.66 5.34
CA ALA A 15 13.78 -8.79 6.29
C ALA A 15 13.63 -7.54 7.17
N GLY A 16 14.75 -6.98 7.65
CA GLY A 16 14.77 -5.72 8.40
C GLY A 16 14.26 -4.54 7.57
N MET A 17 14.67 -4.45 6.31
CA MET A 17 14.17 -3.42 5.39
C MET A 17 12.67 -3.59 5.14
N GLY A 18 12.19 -4.81 4.90
CA GLY A 18 10.77 -5.13 4.77
C GLY A 18 9.97 -4.78 6.02
N LEU A 19 10.53 -5.04 7.21
CA LEU A 19 9.94 -4.66 8.49
C LEU A 19 9.81 -3.13 8.62
N ALA A 20 10.88 -2.39 8.36
CA ALA A 20 10.88 -0.93 8.45
C ALA A 20 9.87 -0.30 7.47
N TYR A 21 9.83 -0.80 6.23
CA TYR A 21 8.85 -0.38 5.24
C TYR A 21 7.42 -0.70 5.70
N ALA A 22 7.14 -1.94 6.12
CA ALA A 22 5.80 -2.37 6.54
C ALA A 22 5.27 -1.58 7.75
N LEU A 23 6.15 -1.27 8.71
CA LEU A 23 5.82 -0.45 9.87
C LEU A 23 5.31 0.93 9.45
N VAL A 24 5.93 1.56 8.46
CA VAL A 24 5.46 2.87 7.97
C VAL A 24 4.27 2.70 7.05
N ALA A 25 4.41 1.93 5.97
CA ALA A 25 3.41 1.83 4.90
C ALA A 25 2.03 1.37 5.39
N LEU A 26 1.98 0.40 6.32
CA LEU A 26 0.71 -0.15 6.83
C LEU A 26 0.10 0.66 7.98
N ASN A 27 0.82 1.64 8.53
CA ASN A 27 0.33 2.47 9.65
C ASN A 27 0.17 3.94 9.30
N ILE A 28 0.84 4.44 8.25
CA ILE A 28 0.89 5.87 7.93
C ILE A 28 -0.52 6.45 7.69
N ASN A 29 -1.40 5.69 7.03
CA ASN A 29 -2.79 6.12 6.81
C ASN A 29 -3.62 6.11 8.10
N SER A 30 -3.44 5.13 8.99
CA SER A 30 -4.14 5.13 10.29
C SER A 30 -3.65 6.23 11.23
N ILE A 31 -2.38 6.64 11.11
CA ILE A 31 -1.81 7.77 11.85
C ILE A 31 -2.34 9.09 11.29
N ALA A 32 -2.40 9.23 9.96
CA ALA A 32 -2.89 10.44 9.31
C ALA A 32 -4.42 10.61 9.39
N LEU A 33 -5.17 9.52 9.58
CA LEU A 33 -6.63 9.48 9.66
C LEU A 33 -7.09 8.83 10.96
N PRO A 34 -6.82 9.44 12.12
CA PRO A 34 -7.16 8.85 13.41
C PRO A 34 -8.68 8.70 13.56
N GLY A 35 -9.11 7.52 14.01
CA GLY A 35 -10.53 7.22 14.26
C GLY A 35 -11.37 6.94 13.01
N ILE A 36 -10.77 6.89 11.82
CA ILE A 36 -11.44 6.44 10.59
C ILE A 36 -11.22 4.93 10.43
N PRO A 37 -12.30 4.13 10.31
CA PRO A 37 -12.17 2.69 10.12
C PRO A 37 -11.79 2.38 8.67
N LEU A 38 -10.49 2.34 8.36
CA LEU A 38 -10.03 2.01 7.01
C LEU A 38 -10.16 0.51 6.72
N TYR A 39 -10.67 0.19 5.55
CA TYR A 39 -10.74 -1.18 5.06
C TYR A 39 -9.34 -1.78 4.93
N GLN A 40 -9.18 -3.01 5.39
CA GLN A 40 -7.95 -3.78 5.24
C GLN A 40 -8.23 -4.95 4.31
N PRO A 41 -7.54 -5.04 3.16
CA PRO A 41 -7.74 -6.18 2.27
C PRO A 41 -7.34 -7.48 3.00
N PRO A 42 -8.12 -8.57 2.84
CA PRO A 42 -7.68 -9.91 3.21
C PRO A 42 -6.30 -10.20 2.62
N PRO A 43 -5.38 -10.85 3.34
CA PRO A 43 -5.55 -11.57 4.62
C PRO A 43 -5.49 -10.70 5.90
N GLY A 44 -5.52 -9.37 5.78
CA GLY A 44 -5.49 -8.44 6.92
C GLY A 44 -4.09 -7.89 7.24
N LYS A 45 -4.03 -6.92 8.16
CA LYS A 45 -2.80 -6.15 8.42
C LYS A 45 -1.62 -7.00 8.91
N LEU A 46 -1.84 -7.94 9.84
CA LEU A 46 -0.76 -8.78 10.37
C LEU A 46 -0.16 -9.67 9.27
N ALA A 47 -1.00 -10.29 8.45
CA ALA A 47 -0.54 -11.16 7.39
C ALA A 47 0.20 -10.37 6.30
N ASN A 48 -0.29 -9.18 5.91
CA ASN A 48 0.42 -8.28 4.99
C ASN A 48 1.77 -7.82 5.56
N PHE A 49 1.81 -7.54 6.86
CA PHE A 49 3.04 -7.19 7.57
C PHE A 49 4.08 -8.32 7.52
N LEU A 50 3.70 -9.54 7.89
CA LEU A 50 4.57 -10.71 7.83
C LEU A 50 5.00 -11.04 6.41
N ALA A 51 4.08 -10.97 5.45
CA ALA A 51 4.39 -11.20 4.03
C ALA A 51 5.45 -10.22 3.54
N THR A 52 5.38 -8.95 3.92
CA THR A 52 6.37 -7.93 3.50
C THR A 52 7.75 -8.22 4.08
N ILE A 53 7.84 -8.67 5.33
CA ILE A 53 9.10 -9.07 5.98
C ILE A 53 9.70 -10.27 5.26
N VAL A 54 8.89 -11.31 5.01
CA VAL A 54 9.34 -12.54 4.33
C VAL A 54 9.81 -12.22 2.92
N LEU A 55 9.05 -11.43 2.16
CA LEU A 55 9.43 -11.01 0.82
C LEU A 55 10.72 -10.18 0.82
N GLY A 56 10.85 -9.23 1.74
CA GLY A 56 12.08 -8.47 1.93
C GLY A 56 13.27 -9.40 2.18
N GLY A 57 13.12 -10.38 3.07
CA GLY A 57 14.16 -11.36 3.37
C GLY A 57 14.53 -12.25 2.19
N LEU A 58 13.55 -12.73 1.41
CA LEU A 58 13.79 -13.50 0.19
C LEU A 58 14.53 -12.68 -0.87
N LEU A 59 14.14 -11.43 -1.08
CA LEU A 59 14.82 -10.53 -2.00
C LEU A 59 16.24 -10.24 -1.53
N GLY A 60 16.46 -9.99 -0.23
CA GLY A 60 17.79 -9.83 0.34
C GLY A 60 18.67 -11.08 0.21
N LEU A 61 18.07 -12.27 0.32
CA LEU A 61 18.74 -13.56 0.10
C LEU A 61 19.16 -13.73 -1.36
N ILE A 62 18.25 -13.49 -2.31
CA ILE A 62 18.52 -13.55 -3.76
C ILE A 62 19.59 -12.52 -4.10
N ALA A 63 19.44 -11.30 -3.57
CA ALA A 63 20.40 -10.24 -3.71
C ALA A 63 21.76 -10.71 -3.24
N ALA A 64 21.91 -11.44 -2.13
CA ALA A 64 23.19 -11.92 -1.60
C ALA A 64 23.73 -13.23 -2.23
N TRP A 65 22.96 -13.86 -3.12
CA TRP A 65 23.22 -15.24 -3.54
C TRP A 65 24.43 -15.37 -4.46
N PRO A 66 24.50 -14.65 -5.62
CA PRO A 66 25.72 -14.59 -6.42
C PRO A 66 26.94 -14.07 -5.64
N GLU A 67 28.14 -14.45 -6.05
CA GLU A 67 29.36 -13.84 -5.49
C GLU A 67 29.51 -12.41 -6.01
N ASP A 68 29.33 -12.24 -7.32
CA ASP A 68 29.39 -10.95 -7.98
C ASP A 68 28.20 -10.05 -7.64
N ALA A 69 28.47 -8.74 -7.57
CA ALA A 69 27.44 -7.75 -7.25
C ALA A 69 26.39 -7.62 -8.35
N ILE A 70 26.81 -7.54 -9.63
CA ILE A 70 25.92 -7.26 -10.76
C ILE A 70 24.83 -8.35 -10.93
N PRO A 71 25.17 -9.66 -11.00
CA PRO A 71 24.14 -10.69 -11.12
C PRO A 71 23.20 -10.73 -9.91
N GLY A 72 23.71 -10.42 -8.71
CA GLY A 72 22.88 -10.33 -7.50
C GLY A 72 21.87 -9.21 -7.54
N VAL A 73 22.29 -8.02 -7.99
CA VAL A 73 21.41 -6.86 -8.17
C VAL A 73 20.31 -7.17 -9.19
N LEU A 74 20.69 -7.69 -10.37
CA LEU A 74 19.74 -7.95 -11.46
C LEU A 74 18.73 -9.04 -11.09
N SER A 75 19.19 -10.15 -10.51
CA SER A 75 18.31 -11.25 -10.10
C SER A 75 17.34 -10.84 -9.00
N SER A 76 17.78 -10.09 -7.99
CA SER A 76 16.90 -9.58 -6.93
C SER A 76 15.88 -8.59 -7.48
N ALA A 77 16.29 -7.68 -8.36
CA ALA A 77 15.36 -6.71 -8.93
C ALA A 77 14.30 -7.39 -9.80
N LEU A 78 14.72 -8.33 -10.65
CA LEU A 78 13.81 -9.11 -11.48
C LEU A 78 12.83 -9.93 -10.61
N ALA A 79 13.32 -10.58 -9.56
CA ALA A 79 12.47 -11.31 -8.62
C ALA A 79 11.43 -10.41 -7.95
N GLY A 80 11.83 -9.20 -7.50
CA GLY A 80 10.91 -8.23 -6.91
C GLY A 80 9.81 -7.77 -7.88
N ILE A 81 10.19 -7.49 -9.14
CA ILE A 81 9.25 -7.12 -10.19
C ILE A 81 8.26 -8.26 -10.46
N LEU A 82 8.75 -9.49 -10.60
CA LEU A 82 7.90 -10.66 -10.88
C LEU A 82 6.93 -10.95 -9.73
N VAL A 83 7.41 -10.97 -8.49
CA VAL A 83 6.58 -11.24 -7.31
C VAL A 83 5.48 -10.18 -7.17
N THR A 84 5.81 -8.90 -7.29
CA THR A 84 4.79 -7.83 -7.20
C THR A 84 3.79 -7.87 -8.34
N SER A 85 4.21 -8.29 -9.54
CA SER A 85 3.29 -8.47 -10.67
C SER A 85 2.34 -9.62 -10.43
N LEU A 86 2.85 -10.77 -9.99
CA LEU A 86 2.02 -11.91 -9.64
C LEU A 86 1.02 -11.56 -8.55
N PHE A 87 1.45 -10.82 -7.52
CA PHE A 87 0.58 -10.39 -6.43
C PHE A 87 -0.60 -9.54 -6.93
N ASN A 88 -0.35 -8.59 -7.84
CA ASN A 88 -1.43 -7.79 -8.44
C ASN A 88 -2.41 -8.64 -9.26
N ILE A 89 -1.94 -9.68 -9.95
CA ILE A 89 -2.80 -10.57 -10.73
C ILE A 89 -3.72 -11.37 -9.81
N PHE A 90 -3.18 -11.88 -8.69
CA PHE A 90 -3.97 -12.65 -7.73
C PHE A 90 -5.01 -11.80 -7.01
N LEU A 91 -4.73 -10.53 -6.79
CA LEU A 91 -5.66 -9.59 -6.13
C LEU A 91 -6.64 -8.88 -7.08
N ALA A 92 -6.44 -8.98 -8.40
CA ALA A 92 -7.37 -8.42 -9.38
C ALA A 92 -8.66 -9.27 -9.46
N GLU A 93 -9.71 -8.83 -8.77
CA GLU A 93 -11.05 -9.39 -8.87
C GLU A 93 -11.72 -8.99 -10.21
N GLY A 94 -12.40 -9.93 -10.87
CA GLY A 94 -13.48 -9.60 -11.83
C GLY A 94 -13.18 -9.48 -13.34
N GLN A 95 -11.95 -9.45 -13.84
CA GLN A 95 -11.75 -9.26 -15.31
C GLN A 95 -11.61 -10.58 -16.10
N SER A 96 -12.54 -10.84 -17.02
CA SER A 96 -12.36 -11.80 -18.12
C SER A 96 -11.29 -11.26 -19.09
N GLY A 97 -10.12 -11.91 -19.12
CA GLY A 97 -8.91 -11.41 -19.81
C GLY A 97 -7.65 -11.33 -18.94
N LYS A 98 -7.70 -11.87 -17.70
CA LYS A 98 -6.66 -11.76 -16.65
C LYS A 98 -5.22 -11.87 -17.15
N VAL A 99 -4.91 -12.80 -18.04
CA VAL A 99 -3.53 -13.04 -18.50
C VAL A 99 -3.04 -11.93 -19.44
N ALA A 100 -3.86 -11.51 -20.41
CA ALA A 100 -3.48 -10.46 -21.34
C ALA A 100 -3.35 -9.11 -20.63
N GLY A 101 -4.31 -8.76 -19.76
CA GLY A 101 -4.24 -7.56 -18.92
C GLY A 101 -3.03 -7.58 -17.98
N ALA A 102 -2.76 -8.73 -17.36
CA ALA A 102 -1.58 -8.92 -16.52
C ALA A 102 -0.26 -8.70 -17.24
N LEU A 103 -0.13 -9.22 -18.47
CA LEU A 103 1.08 -9.01 -19.28
C LEU A 103 1.24 -7.54 -19.64
N ILE A 104 0.16 -6.85 -20.04
CA ILE A 104 0.19 -5.41 -20.32
C ILE A 104 0.63 -4.63 -19.08
N VAL A 105 0.03 -4.89 -17.91
CA VAL A 105 0.42 -4.26 -16.65
C VAL A 105 1.88 -4.59 -16.29
N LEU A 106 2.32 -5.84 -16.47
CA LEU A 106 3.70 -6.24 -16.23
C LEU A 106 4.66 -5.41 -17.10
N PHE A 107 4.43 -5.33 -18.41
CA PHE A 107 5.30 -4.59 -19.32
C PHE A 107 5.28 -3.07 -19.07
N LEU A 108 4.09 -2.48 -18.88
CA LEU A 108 3.96 -1.05 -18.63
C LEU A 108 4.53 -0.63 -17.27
N THR A 109 4.40 -1.48 -16.25
CA THR A 109 4.95 -1.19 -14.92
C THR A 109 6.36 -1.73 -14.70
N PHE A 110 6.93 -2.48 -15.66
CA PHE A 110 8.27 -3.07 -15.54
C PHE A 110 9.33 -1.99 -15.28
N LEU A 111 9.39 -0.96 -16.12
CA LEU A 111 10.40 0.09 -16.03
C LEU A 111 10.21 0.95 -14.77
N PRO A 112 9.01 1.45 -14.44
CA PRO A 112 8.77 2.12 -13.15
C PRO A 112 9.18 1.28 -11.94
N ARG A 113 8.89 -0.03 -11.95
CA ARG A 113 9.28 -0.92 -10.86
C ARG A 113 10.78 -1.17 -10.83
N ALA A 114 11.44 -1.30 -11.98
CA ALA A 114 12.89 -1.45 -12.05
C ALA A 114 13.60 -0.24 -11.42
N VAL A 115 13.09 0.98 -11.64
CA VAL A 115 13.59 2.20 -10.99
C VAL A 115 13.51 2.11 -9.45
N LEU A 116 12.55 1.37 -8.90
CA LEU A 116 12.42 1.16 -7.45
C LEU A 116 13.27 -0.01 -6.94
N PHE A 117 13.24 -1.15 -7.62
CA PHE A 117 13.88 -2.38 -7.16
C PHE A 117 15.39 -2.42 -7.38
N LEU A 118 15.91 -1.80 -8.46
CA LEU A 118 17.35 -1.79 -8.74
C LEU A 118 18.14 -1.04 -7.66
N PRO A 119 17.80 0.21 -7.27
CA PRO A 119 18.51 0.90 -6.18
C PRO A 119 18.44 0.12 -4.87
N MET A 120 17.31 -0.51 -4.57
CA MET A 120 17.15 -1.31 -3.37
C MET A 120 18.10 -2.50 -3.33
N ALA A 121 18.23 -3.21 -4.45
CA ALA A 121 19.16 -4.33 -4.59
C ALA A 121 20.63 -3.86 -4.57
N ILE A 122 20.94 -2.71 -5.17
CA ILE A 122 22.27 -2.07 -5.12
C ILE A 122 22.64 -1.73 -3.67
N ILE A 123 21.75 -1.09 -2.91
CA ILE A 123 21.97 -0.72 -1.51
C ILE A 123 22.20 -1.97 -0.66
N THR A 124 21.39 -3.02 -0.86
CA THR A 124 21.56 -4.29 -0.17
C THR A 124 22.94 -4.89 -0.44
N ARG A 125 23.37 -4.92 -1.71
CA ARG A 125 24.69 -5.42 -2.10
C ARG A 125 25.83 -4.58 -1.56
N TRP A 126 25.69 -3.26 -1.64
CA TRP A 126 26.65 -2.33 -1.08
C TRP A 126 26.82 -2.54 0.43
N ALA A 127 25.70 -2.68 1.16
CA ALA A 127 25.71 -2.90 2.61
C ALA A 127 26.43 -4.21 2.98
N LEU A 128 26.16 -5.30 2.26
CA LEU A 128 26.82 -6.58 2.49
C LEU A 128 28.33 -6.50 2.25
N SER A 129 28.76 -5.85 1.17
CA SER A 129 30.18 -5.63 0.88
C SER A 129 30.84 -4.71 1.91
N TYR A 130 30.15 -3.65 2.33
CA TYR A 130 30.63 -2.73 3.35
C TYR A 130 30.82 -3.44 4.70
N TRP A 131 29.82 -4.19 5.15
CA TRP A 131 29.90 -4.95 6.40
C TRP A 131 30.94 -6.07 6.34
N ALA A 132 31.12 -6.71 5.18
CA ALA A 132 32.20 -7.66 4.96
C ALA A 132 33.57 -7.09 5.29
N ASN A 133 33.81 -5.86 4.84
CA ASN A 133 35.07 -5.17 5.01
C ASN A 133 35.24 -4.69 6.45
N VAL A 134 34.20 -4.09 7.04
CA VAL A 134 34.24 -3.60 8.43
C VAL A 134 34.44 -4.74 9.43
N LEU A 135 33.81 -5.91 9.22
CA LEU A 135 33.96 -7.08 10.11
C LEU A 135 35.34 -7.75 10.01
N ARG A 136 36.09 -7.50 8.94
CA ARG A 136 37.47 -8.01 8.76
C ARG A 136 38.53 -7.02 9.22
N ASP A 137 38.17 -5.76 9.44
CA ASP A 137 39.09 -4.72 9.87
C ASP A 137 39.45 -4.92 11.37
N VAL A 138 40.72 -4.74 11.69
CA VAL A 138 41.25 -4.85 13.06
C VAL A 138 40.68 -3.72 13.94
N ASN A 139 40.40 -2.56 13.35
CA ASN A 139 39.78 -1.41 14.02
C ASN A 139 38.25 -1.42 13.89
N PHE A 140 37.64 -2.57 14.20
CA PHE A 140 36.20 -2.77 14.12
C PHE A 140 35.43 -1.69 14.90
N SER A 141 34.52 -1.01 14.21
CA SER A 141 33.68 0.03 14.81
C SER A 141 32.20 -0.33 14.72
N ILE A 142 31.65 -0.79 15.85
CA ILE A 142 30.22 -1.08 16.02
C ILE A 142 29.37 0.14 15.63
N LYS A 143 29.84 1.35 15.97
CA LYS A 143 29.14 2.61 15.68
C LYS A 143 28.92 2.81 14.18
N LYS A 144 29.93 2.55 13.35
CA LYS A 144 29.82 2.69 11.88
C LYS A 144 28.83 1.68 11.29
N LEU A 145 28.88 0.44 11.76
CA LEU A 145 27.98 -0.62 11.32
C LEU A 145 26.53 -0.29 11.72
N ALA A 146 26.30 0.07 12.98
CA ALA A 146 24.98 0.46 13.48
C ALA A 146 24.42 1.67 12.74
N LEU A 147 25.25 2.69 12.45
CA LEU A 147 24.81 3.87 11.70
C LEU A 147 24.43 3.52 10.25
N SER A 148 25.21 2.66 9.59
CA SER A 148 24.88 2.20 8.23
C SER A 148 23.57 1.40 8.18
N LEU A 149 23.36 0.51 9.17
CA LEU A 149 22.12 -0.24 9.31
C LEU A 149 20.94 0.71 9.57
N ALA A 150 21.09 1.64 10.52
CA ALA A 150 20.05 2.63 10.84
C ALA A 150 19.68 3.48 9.62
N GLY A 151 20.67 3.92 8.83
CA GLY A 151 20.45 4.68 7.60
C GLY A 151 19.66 3.89 6.55
N ILE A 152 19.98 2.63 6.33
CA ILE A 152 19.26 1.76 5.38
C ILE A 152 17.82 1.51 5.84
N LEU A 153 17.63 1.21 7.13
CA LEU A 153 16.28 1.00 7.69
C LEU A 153 15.44 2.28 7.64
N ALA A 154 16.05 3.43 7.94
CA ALA A 154 15.38 4.73 7.84
C ALA A 154 14.97 5.03 6.40
N LEU A 155 15.84 4.78 5.42
CA LEU A 155 15.51 4.95 3.99
C LEU A 155 14.35 4.03 3.56
N SER A 156 14.36 2.77 4.00
CA SER A 156 13.25 1.84 3.73
C SER A 156 11.93 2.33 4.33
N GLY A 157 11.98 2.85 5.57
CA GLY A 157 10.81 3.47 6.22
C GLY A 157 10.32 4.72 5.47
N LEU A 158 11.22 5.59 5.00
CA LEU A 158 10.88 6.78 4.21
C LEU A 158 10.15 6.41 2.91
N ILE A 159 10.55 5.33 2.24
CA ILE A 159 9.82 4.82 1.07
C ILE A 159 8.38 4.44 1.43
N GLY A 160 8.15 3.90 2.63
CA GLY A 160 6.81 3.60 3.14
C GLY A 160 5.90 4.82 3.30
N VAL A 161 6.45 6.04 3.40
CA VAL A 161 5.66 7.28 3.47
C VAL A 161 4.88 7.53 2.17
N PHE A 162 5.37 7.06 1.02
CA PHE A 162 4.65 7.17 -0.26
C PHE A 162 3.36 6.35 -0.31
N SER A 163 3.12 5.47 0.68
CA SER A 163 1.83 4.80 0.84
C SER A 163 0.76 5.68 1.51
N LEU A 164 1.11 6.89 1.95
CA LEU A 164 0.16 7.86 2.48
C LEU A 164 -0.78 8.35 1.39
N TYR A 165 -2.08 8.30 1.66
CA TYR A 165 -3.09 8.83 0.74
C TYR A 165 -2.88 10.32 0.46
N PRO A 166 -3.13 10.76 -0.79
CA PRO A 166 -3.04 12.18 -1.14
C PRO A 166 -4.05 13.00 -0.34
N ALA A 167 -3.77 14.30 -0.18
CA ALA A 167 -4.63 15.23 0.57
C ALA A 167 -6.12 15.17 0.19
N PRO A 168 -6.52 15.24 -1.10
CA PRO A 168 -7.94 15.15 -1.49
C PRO A 168 -8.59 13.82 -1.09
N ALA A 169 -7.88 12.70 -1.23
CA ALA A 169 -8.40 11.39 -0.82
C ALA A 169 -8.61 11.29 0.71
N ARG A 170 -7.69 11.88 1.49
CA ARG A 170 -7.81 11.96 2.95
C ARG A 170 -9.02 12.80 3.37
N GLN A 171 -9.23 13.92 2.69
CA GLN A 171 -10.40 14.77 2.91
C GLN A 171 -11.70 14.04 2.55
N ALA A 172 -11.73 13.33 1.41
CA ALA A 172 -12.87 12.50 1.02
C ALA A 172 -13.21 11.45 2.11
N LEU A 173 -12.21 10.72 2.61
CA LEU A 173 -12.39 9.75 3.70
C LEU A 173 -12.92 10.40 4.99
N GLN A 174 -12.39 11.57 5.37
CA GLN A 174 -12.86 12.33 6.54
C GLN A 174 -14.30 12.79 6.38
N THR A 175 -14.65 13.35 5.23
CA THR A 175 -16.00 13.83 4.91
C THR A 175 -16.99 12.67 4.91
N THR A 176 -16.69 11.56 4.23
CA THR A 176 -17.56 10.38 4.23
C THR A 176 -17.70 9.80 5.64
N ASN A 177 -16.63 9.74 6.42
CA ASN A 177 -16.70 9.27 7.81
C ASN A 177 -17.62 10.16 8.67
N ALA A 178 -17.56 11.48 8.50
CA ALA A 178 -18.43 12.43 9.19
C ALA A 178 -19.90 12.25 8.74
N LEU A 179 -20.16 12.12 7.44
CA LEU A 179 -21.49 11.88 6.89
C LEU A 179 -22.09 10.59 7.44
N VAL A 180 -21.33 9.48 7.42
CA VAL A 180 -21.78 8.19 7.97
C VAL A 180 -22.13 8.33 9.45
N ARG A 181 -21.27 8.96 10.26
CA ARG A 181 -21.54 9.15 11.69
C ARG A 181 -22.78 10.01 11.95
N GLN A 182 -22.96 11.09 11.19
CA GLN A 182 -24.16 11.93 11.28
C GLN A 182 -25.41 11.16 10.86
N GLY A 183 -25.32 10.36 9.80
CA GLY A 183 -26.40 9.51 9.33
C GLY A 183 -26.80 8.44 10.34
N ILE A 184 -25.84 7.80 11.02
CA ILE A 184 -26.10 6.81 12.09
C ILE A 184 -26.75 7.47 13.31
N GLN A 185 -26.44 8.74 13.59
CA GLN A 185 -27.03 9.51 14.69
C GLN A 185 -28.40 10.12 14.35
N ALA A 186 -28.80 10.12 13.07
CA ALA A 186 -30.06 10.68 12.63
C ALA A 186 -31.22 9.80 13.08
N ALA A 187 -32.14 10.37 13.87
CA ALA A 187 -33.29 9.64 14.40
C ALA A 187 -34.39 9.41 13.36
N THR A 188 -34.42 10.22 12.29
CA THR A 188 -35.47 10.20 11.26
C THR A 188 -34.86 10.34 9.86
N PRO A 189 -35.50 9.78 8.82
CA PRO A 189 -35.06 9.96 7.43
C PRO A 189 -34.93 11.44 7.00
N GLU A 190 -35.77 12.32 7.56
CA GLU A 190 -35.77 13.75 7.26
C GLU A 190 -34.52 14.45 7.80
N SER A 191 -34.01 13.96 8.93
CA SER A 191 -32.80 14.44 9.61
C SER A 191 -31.49 13.92 9.01
N LEU A 192 -31.55 13.07 7.98
CA LEU A 192 -30.35 12.62 7.28
C LEU A 192 -29.64 13.77 6.54
N PRO A 193 -28.31 13.77 6.47
CA PRO A 193 -27.55 14.63 5.56
C PRO A 193 -28.07 14.51 4.13
N GLN A 194 -28.08 15.63 3.40
CA GLN A 194 -28.66 15.69 2.05
C GLN A 194 -28.04 14.65 1.10
N GLU A 195 -26.76 14.38 1.27
CA GLU A 195 -25.97 13.44 0.49
C GLU A 195 -26.40 11.97 0.74
N LEU A 196 -26.95 11.66 1.92
CA LEU A 196 -27.39 10.30 2.28
C LEU A 196 -28.87 10.04 2.01
N LYS A 197 -29.68 11.08 1.78
CA LYS A 197 -31.11 10.94 1.46
C LYS A 197 -31.41 10.04 0.24
N PRO A 198 -30.60 10.02 -0.82
CA PRO A 198 -30.80 9.12 -1.97
C PRO A 198 -30.55 7.63 -1.65
N LEU A 199 -29.92 7.31 -0.51
CA LEU A 199 -29.53 5.94 -0.19
C LEU A 199 -30.73 5.14 0.31
N TYR A 200 -31.23 4.25 -0.56
CA TYR A 200 -32.26 3.29 -0.18
C TYR A 200 -31.83 2.42 1.01
N GLY A 201 -32.70 2.31 2.02
CA GLY A 201 -32.50 1.43 3.17
C GLY A 201 -31.48 1.91 4.21
N PHE A 202 -30.84 3.08 4.03
CA PHE A 202 -29.78 3.54 4.94
C PHE A 202 -30.23 3.60 6.41
N PRO A 203 -31.36 4.24 6.81
CA PRO A 203 -31.77 4.29 8.22
C PRO A 203 -31.98 2.92 8.87
N ALA A 204 -32.41 1.92 8.08
CA ALA A 204 -32.68 0.57 8.58
C ALA A 204 -31.42 -0.30 8.61
N ALA A 205 -30.49 -0.08 7.68
CA ALA A 205 -29.32 -0.92 7.48
C ALA A 205 -28.01 -0.34 8.05
N ALA A 206 -27.95 0.96 8.35
CA ALA A 206 -26.74 1.63 8.86
C ALA A 206 -26.47 1.36 10.35
N GLY A 207 -26.66 0.12 10.80
CA GLY A 207 -26.35 -0.34 12.16
C GLY A 207 -25.04 -1.13 12.20
N GLY A 208 -24.20 -0.86 13.20
CA GLY A 208 -22.98 -1.64 13.48
C GLY A 208 -21.69 -1.00 12.98
N ALA A 209 -20.63 -1.81 12.95
CA ALA A 209 -19.32 -1.35 12.48
C ALA A 209 -19.28 -1.28 10.95
N TYR A 210 -18.54 -0.31 10.44
CA TYR A 210 -18.30 -0.09 9.02
C TYR A 210 -16.83 0.14 8.75
N THR A 211 -16.42 -0.05 7.51
CA THR A 211 -15.10 0.29 7.01
C THR A 211 -15.19 1.15 5.75
N LEU A 212 -14.17 1.98 5.53
CA LEU A 212 -14.06 2.86 4.38
C LEU A 212 -12.91 2.39 3.48
N ARG A 213 -13.20 2.17 2.20
CA ARG A 213 -12.21 1.84 1.17
C ARG A 213 -12.16 2.95 0.13
N LEU A 214 -10.96 3.44 -0.17
CA LEU A 214 -10.74 4.37 -1.26
C LEU A 214 -10.74 3.62 -2.60
N SER A 215 -11.37 4.20 -3.61
CA SER A 215 -11.31 3.80 -5.02
C SER A 215 -10.91 5.02 -5.86
N ASP A 216 -9.98 4.81 -6.79
CA ASP A 216 -9.53 5.76 -7.82
C ASP A 216 -10.28 5.57 -9.15
N ASP A 217 -11.22 4.62 -9.21
CA ASP A 217 -12.08 4.36 -10.36
C ASP A 217 -13.56 4.60 -9.99
N PRO A 218 -14.02 5.86 -9.97
CA PRO A 218 -15.42 6.18 -9.71
C PRO A 218 -16.35 5.87 -10.89
N ASP A 219 -15.81 5.67 -12.10
CA ASP A 219 -16.59 5.30 -13.30
C ASP A 219 -17.12 3.87 -13.23
N SER A 220 -16.46 3.02 -12.44
CA SER A 220 -16.96 1.67 -12.15
C SER A 220 -18.27 1.65 -11.33
N LEU A 221 -18.70 2.79 -10.77
CA LEU A 221 -19.85 2.88 -9.86
C LEU A 221 -21.07 3.49 -10.55
N PRO A 222 -22.30 2.96 -10.31
CA PRO A 222 -23.52 3.47 -10.91
C PRO A 222 -24.05 4.73 -10.19
N ILE A 223 -23.21 5.77 -10.07
CA ILE A 223 -23.52 7.02 -9.34
C ILE A 223 -23.48 8.22 -10.28
N THR A 224 -24.62 8.88 -10.42
CA THR A 224 -24.75 10.12 -11.19
C THR A 224 -24.05 11.28 -10.49
N ARG A 225 -23.10 11.91 -11.18
CA ARG A 225 -22.30 13.04 -10.68
C ARG A 225 -21.93 14.02 -11.80
N PRO A 226 -21.54 15.27 -11.49
CA PRO A 226 -20.94 16.16 -12.47
C PRO A 226 -19.67 15.55 -13.07
N ILE A 227 -19.49 15.70 -14.38
CA ILE A 227 -18.28 15.19 -15.06
C ILE A 227 -17.10 16.09 -14.68
N ALA A 228 -16.06 15.50 -14.08
CA ALA A 228 -14.81 16.20 -13.79
C ALA A 228 -14.08 16.59 -15.09
N ALA A 229 -13.26 17.64 -15.03
CA ALA A 229 -12.37 17.96 -16.13
C ALA A 229 -11.31 16.85 -16.30
N TYR A 230 -10.87 16.60 -17.54
CA TYR A 230 -9.91 15.53 -17.89
C TYR A 230 -8.60 15.53 -17.08
N THR A 231 -8.25 16.65 -16.43
CA THR A 231 -7.02 16.80 -15.65
C THR A 231 -7.18 16.58 -14.15
N GLU A 232 -8.40 16.35 -13.67
CA GLU A 232 -8.68 16.26 -12.24
C GLU A 232 -8.97 14.82 -11.82
N THR A 233 -8.29 14.36 -10.76
CA THR A 233 -8.49 13.02 -10.21
C THR A 233 -9.74 13.00 -9.34
N GLU A 234 -10.73 12.21 -9.75
CA GLU A 234 -11.90 11.91 -8.94
C GLU A 234 -11.60 10.75 -7.96
N TYR A 235 -12.21 10.80 -6.79
CA TYR A 235 -12.10 9.73 -5.79
C TYR A 235 -13.48 9.24 -5.40
N ALA A 236 -13.61 7.93 -5.21
CA ALA A 236 -14.78 7.33 -4.57
C ALA A 236 -14.39 6.72 -3.23
N VAL A 237 -15.26 6.88 -2.24
CA VAL A 237 -15.15 6.22 -0.94
C VAL A 237 -16.27 5.19 -0.84
N LEU A 238 -15.88 3.92 -0.83
CA LEU A 238 -16.76 2.77 -0.63
C LEU A 238 -16.95 2.56 0.86
N VAL A 239 -18.20 2.56 1.31
CA VAL A 239 -18.60 2.26 2.69
C VAL A 239 -19.10 0.82 2.74
N LEU A 240 -18.51 0.01 3.61
CA LEU A 240 -18.86 -1.40 3.79
C LEU A 240 -19.22 -1.67 5.25
N PHE A 241 -20.47 -2.01 5.52
CA PHE A 241 -20.94 -2.43 6.85
C PHE A 241 -20.77 -3.93 7.03
N GLU A 242 -20.58 -4.37 8.27
CA GLU A 242 -20.45 -5.79 8.63
C GLU A 242 -21.70 -6.62 8.27
N ASN A 243 -22.88 -6.00 8.25
CA ASN A 243 -24.14 -6.64 7.86
C ASN A 243 -24.31 -6.80 6.34
N GLY A 244 -23.28 -6.47 5.55
CA GLY A 244 -23.30 -6.57 4.09
C GLY A 244 -23.89 -5.35 3.37
N TYR A 245 -24.42 -4.36 4.09
CA TYR A 245 -24.87 -3.12 3.49
C TYR A 245 -23.67 -2.31 2.98
N ARG A 246 -23.78 -1.78 1.76
CA ARG A 246 -22.71 -1.03 1.11
C ARG A 246 -23.26 0.09 0.25
N PHE A 247 -22.55 1.20 0.23
CA PHE A 247 -22.80 2.31 -0.67
C PHE A 247 -21.48 3.05 -0.93
N ALA A 248 -21.45 3.91 -1.93
CA ALA A 248 -20.26 4.69 -2.24
C ALA A 248 -20.60 6.18 -2.28
N CYS A 249 -19.63 7.02 -1.98
CA CYS A 249 -19.70 8.46 -2.17
C CYS A 249 -18.58 8.89 -3.11
N VAL A 250 -18.94 9.53 -4.21
CA VAL A 250 -17.98 10.06 -5.19
C VAL A 250 -17.77 11.54 -4.93
N PHE A 251 -16.50 11.97 -5.00
CA PHE A 251 -16.10 13.36 -4.81
C PHE A 251 -15.67 13.94 -6.14
N SER A 252 -16.44 14.93 -6.61
CA SER A 252 -16.06 15.72 -7.77
C SER A 252 -15.14 16.87 -7.32
N PRO A 253 -14.00 17.08 -8.00
CA PRO A 253 -13.08 18.17 -7.71
C PRO A 253 -13.70 19.57 -7.93
N THR A 254 -14.75 19.68 -8.74
CA THR A 254 -15.40 20.96 -9.07
C THR A 254 -16.19 21.59 -7.92
N ASP A 255 -16.77 20.77 -7.02
CA ASP A 255 -17.64 21.27 -5.95
C ASP A 255 -17.31 20.73 -4.56
N LEU A 256 -16.37 19.77 -4.46
CA LEU A 256 -16.00 19.08 -3.21
C LEU A 256 -17.21 18.48 -2.46
N ARG A 257 -18.34 18.27 -3.15
CA ARG A 257 -19.53 17.65 -2.58
C ARG A 257 -19.48 16.15 -2.79
N ALA A 258 -20.03 15.43 -1.81
CA ALA A 258 -20.15 13.98 -1.89
C ALA A 258 -21.47 13.62 -2.61
N TYR A 259 -21.35 12.87 -3.70
CA TYR A 259 -22.48 12.27 -4.40
C TYR A 259 -22.56 10.80 -4.00
N CYS A 260 -23.53 10.44 -3.14
CA CYS A 260 -23.63 9.08 -2.62
C CYS A 260 -24.71 8.26 -3.33
N GLY A 261 -24.43 6.98 -3.53
CA GLY A 261 -25.33 6.02 -4.16
C GLY A 261 -25.01 4.57 -3.78
N ASN A 262 -26.00 3.68 -3.94
CA ASN A 262 -25.84 2.24 -3.73
C ASN A 262 -25.09 1.59 -4.91
N TYR A 263 -24.36 0.49 -4.66
CA TYR A 263 -23.63 -0.30 -5.68
C TYR A 263 -23.53 -1.79 -5.30
#